data_AF-A0AAN5CN31-F1
#
_entry.id   AF-A0AAN5CN31-F1
#
_cell.length_a   1.000
_cell.length_b   1.000
_cell.length_c   1.000
_cell.angle_alpha   90.00
_cell.angle_beta   90.00
_cell.angle_gamma   90.00
#
_symmetry.space_group_name_H-M   'P 1'
#
loop_
_entity.id
_entity.type
_entity.pdbx_description
1 polymer ?
#
loop_
_entity_poly.entity_id
_entity_poly.type
_entity_poly.pdbx_seq_one_letter_code
_entity_poly.pdbx_strand_id
1 'polypeptide(L)'
;KVLTRLSVVHSVSSTTMNSIVILLLSVSVLCFANTQVTDFSNREVIGNCVNELCPPSYTCTIGVCHRAIRVRKSGAPAIGPCVNTKCPDNHICEQSENRCYPIEPVLE
;
A
#
# COMPACT_ATOMS: atom_id res chain seq x y z
N LYS A 1 6.50 48.75 -41.68
CA LYS A 1 6.68 49.36 -40.34
C LYS A 1 5.30 49.64 -39.76
N VAL A 2 5.03 49.06 -38.59
CA VAL A 2 3.95 49.37 -37.62
C VAL A 2 2.51 49.17 -38.12
N LEU A 3 1.97 47.97 -37.91
CA LEU A 3 0.53 47.79 -37.70
C LEU A 3 0.22 48.12 -36.23
N THR A 4 -0.72 49.03 -35.98
CA THR A 4 -1.38 49.09 -34.67
C THR A 4 -2.82 49.59 -34.83
N ARG A 5 -3.72 48.82 -34.20
CA ARG A 5 -5.08 49.14 -33.75
C ARG A 5 -6.18 49.20 -34.83
N LEU A 6 -6.99 48.14 -34.87
CA LEU A 6 -8.43 48.19 -34.61
C LEU A 6 -9.02 46.77 -34.73
N SER A 7 -9.60 46.21 -33.67
CA SER A 7 -10.62 45.15 -33.75
C SER A 7 -11.30 45.05 -32.38
N VAL A 8 -12.55 45.52 -32.26
CA VAL A 8 -13.76 44.68 -32.17
C VAL A 8 -13.86 44.03 -30.76
N VAL A 9 -14.48 44.74 -29.81
CA VAL A 9 -15.88 44.51 -29.38
C VAL A 9 -16.09 43.14 -28.74
N HIS A 10 -16.41 43.19 -27.43
CA HIS A 10 -17.13 42.21 -26.62
C HIS A 10 -17.54 40.90 -27.31
N SER A 11 -16.84 39.82 -26.99
CA SER A 11 -17.39 38.47 -26.79
C SER A 11 -16.23 37.49 -26.56
N VAL A 12 -15.50 37.65 -25.44
CA VAL A 12 -14.76 36.50 -24.90
C VAL A 12 -15.82 35.57 -24.33
N SER A 13 -16.34 34.75 -25.24
CA SER A 13 -17.52 33.92 -25.13
C SER A 13 -17.35 32.93 -23.97
N SER A 14 -18.40 32.84 -23.15
CA SER A 14 -18.61 31.95 -22.00
C SER A 14 -18.17 30.48 -22.20
N THR A 15 -17.92 30.07 -23.44
CA THR A 15 -17.44 28.74 -23.85
C THR A 15 -15.97 28.46 -23.47
N THR A 16 -15.08 29.46 -23.41
CA THR A 16 -13.65 29.22 -23.11
C THR A 16 -13.40 28.99 -21.63
N MET A 17 -14.09 29.71 -20.73
CA MET A 17 -14.01 29.47 -19.29
C MET A 17 -14.58 28.10 -18.91
N ASN A 18 -15.73 27.73 -19.49
CA ASN A 18 -16.31 26.40 -19.29
C ASN A 18 -15.39 25.30 -19.83
N SER A 19 -14.73 25.50 -20.97
CA SER A 19 -13.79 24.53 -21.54
C SER A 19 -12.52 24.36 -20.68
N ILE A 20 -12.00 25.45 -20.10
CA ILE A 20 -10.85 25.39 -19.18
C ILE A 20 -11.23 24.67 -17.88
N VAL A 21 -12.42 24.95 -17.32
CA VAL A 21 -12.91 24.26 -16.11
C VAL A 21 -13.10 22.77 -16.37
N ILE A 22 -13.63 22.38 -17.53
CA ILE A 22 -13.79 20.96 -17.93
C ILE A 22 -12.43 20.27 -18.08
N LEU A 23 -11.42 20.95 -18.65
CA LEU A 23 -10.05 20.43 -18.77
C LEU A 23 -9.38 20.25 -17.39
N LEU A 24 -9.57 21.18 -16.46
CA LEU A 24 -9.03 21.07 -15.11
C LEU A 24 -9.69 19.94 -14.33
N LEU A 25 -11.01 19.79 -14.45
CA LEU A 25 -11.77 18.70 -13.84
C LEU A 25 -11.35 17.34 -14.44
N SER A 26 -11.20 17.21 -15.75
CA SER A 26 -10.77 15.95 -16.36
C SER A 26 -9.35 15.56 -15.96
N VAL A 27 -8.40 16.51 -15.95
CA VAL A 27 -7.03 16.25 -15.46
C VAL A 27 -7.03 15.81 -14.00
N SER A 28 -7.85 16.44 -13.15
CA SER A 28 -7.98 16.00 -11.76
C SER A 28 -8.53 14.57 -11.65
N VAL A 29 -9.58 14.22 -12.40
CA VAL A 29 -10.16 12.86 -12.44
C VAL A 29 -9.14 11.83 -12.95
N LEU A 30 -8.33 12.18 -13.95
CA LEU A 30 -7.23 11.34 -14.44
C LEU A 30 -6.08 11.17 -13.42
N CYS A 31 -5.79 12.19 -12.61
CA CYS A 31 -4.82 12.08 -11.52
C CYS A 31 -5.31 11.17 -10.40
N PHE A 32 -6.60 11.21 -10.04
CA PHE A 32 -7.16 10.35 -8.99
C PHE A 32 -7.30 8.89 -9.40
N ALA A 33 -7.43 8.59 -10.70
CA ALA A 33 -7.54 7.21 -11.20
C ALA A 33 -6.23 6.41 -11.14
N ASN A 34 -5.08 7.08 -10.93
CA ASN A 34 -3.75 6.45 -10.97
C ASN A 34 -3.05 6.34 -9.60
N THR A 35 -3.75 6.60 -8.49
CA THR A 35 -3.24 6.15 -7.18
C THR A 35 -3.47 4.65 -7.06
N GLN A 36 -2.63 3.88 -7.73
CA GLN A 36 -2.46 2.47 -7.39
C GLN A 36 -1.82 2.48 -6.00
N VAL A 37 -2.64 2.30 -4.97
CA VAL A 37 -2.18 1.79 -3.68
C VAL A 37 -1.62 0.41 -4.00
N THR A 38 -0.34 0.37 -4.36
CA THR A 38 0.40 -0.86 -4.46
C THR A 38 0.33 -1.47 -3.08
N ASP A 39 -0.43 -2.56 -2.99
CA ASP A 39 -0.49 -3.49 -1.89
C ASP A 39 0.94 -3.96 -1.57
N PHE A 40 1.66 -3.16 -0.78
CA PHE A 40 2.98 -3.48 -0.27
C PHE A 40 2.87 -4.12 1.11
N SER A 41 1.75 -4.79 1.38
CA SER A 41 1.43 -5.34 2.68
C SER A 41 1.66 -6.84 2.73
N ASN A 42 2.80 -7.31 2.19
CA ASN A 42 3.28 -8.68 2.38
C ASN A 42 4.57 -8.75 3.23
N ARG A 43 4.98 -7.61 3.78
CA ARG A 43 6.18 -7.48 4.64
C ARG A 43 5.83 -6.74 5.92
N GLU A 44 6.00 -7.43 7.05
CA GLU A 44 5.85 -6.82 8.37
C GLU A 44 7.16 -6.13 8.75
N VAL A 45 7.08 -4.85 9.12
CA VAL A 45 8.22 -4.04 9.60
C VAL A 45 8.47 -4.35 11.07
N ILE A 46 9.69 -4.74 11.40
CA ILE A 46 10.08 -5.16 12.74
C ILE A 46 10.92 -4.10 13.45
N GLY A 47 11.79 -3.42 12.70
CA GLY A 47 12.68 -2.41 13.23
C GLY A 47 13.78 -2.05 12.25
N ASN A 48 14.75 -1.26 12.71
CA ASN A 48 15.89 -0.84 11.89
C ASN A 48 16.94 -1.94 11.79
N CYS A 49 17.67 -1.94 10.68
CA CYS A 49 18.87 -2.77 10.55
C CYS A 49 19.99 -2.24 11.44
N VAL A 50 20.85 -3.15 11.89
CA VAL A 50 22.09 -2.80 12.59
C VAL A 50 23.23 -3.30 11.72
N ASN A 51 24.06 -2.39 11.20
CA ASN A 51 25.13 -2.71 10.25
C ASN A 51 24.64 -3.51 9.04
N GLU A 52 23.50 -3.13 8.46
CA GLU A 52 22.86 -3.84 7.33
C GLU A 52 22.43 -5.29 7.62
N LEU A 53 22.44 -5.69 8.89
CA LEU A 53 22.06 -7.03 9.34
C LEU A 53 20.75 -6.99 10.13
N CYS A 54 20.03 -8.10 10.03
CA CYS A 54 18.81 -8.40 10.78
C CYS A 54 18.94 -9.78 11.45
N PRO A 55 18.09 -10.10 12.45
CA PRO A 55 18.04 -11.44 13.01
C PRO A 55 17.73 -12.52 11.95
N PRO A 56 17.97 -13.81 12.25
CA PRO A 56 17.66 -14.90 11.32
C PRO A 56 16.18 -14.90 10.89
N SER A 57 15.93 -15.15 9.60
CA SER A 57 14.59 -15.12 8.96
C SER A 57 14.02 -13.72 8.67
N TYR A 58 14.84 -12.67 8.77
CA TYR A 58 14.50 -11.29 8.40
C TYR A 58 15.46 -10.77 7.34
N THR A 59 14.98 -9.87 6.49
CA THR A 59 15.77 -9.25 5.41
C THR A 59 15.90 -7.76 5.67
N CYS A 60 17.11 -7.20 5.52
CA CYS A 60 17.32 -5.76 5.55
C CYS A 60 17.05 -5.18 4.15
N THR A 61 16.16 -4.19 4.03
CA THR A 61 15.99 -3.40 2.79
C THR A 61 15.74 -1.95 3.18
N ILE A 62 16.51 -1.03 2.61
CA ILE A 62 16.41 0.41 2.91
C ILE A 62 16.56 0.68 4.43
N GLY A 63 17.48 -0.01 5.09
CA GLY A 63 17.76 0.20 6.52
C GLY A 63 16.68 -0.30 7.49
N VAL A 64 15.67 -1.02 6.99
CA VAL A 64 14.59 -1.62 7.80
C VAL A 64 14.60 -3.14 7.65
N CYS A 65 14.36 -3.84 8.76
CA CYS A 65 14.17 -5.27 8.83
C CYS A 65 12.70 -5.63 8.59
N HIS A 66 12.47 -6.49 7.61
CA HIS A 66 11.15 -7.05 7.33
C HIS A 66 11.17 -8.57 7.30
N ARG A 67 10.02 -9.16 7.61
CA ARG A 67 9.74 -10.59 7.38
C ARG A 67 8.56 -10.76 6.44
N ALA A 68 8.51 -11.89 5.74
CA ALA A 68 7.32 -12.31 5.02
C ALA A 68 6.14 -12.42 5.99
N ILE A 69 4.99 -11.89 5.60
CA ILE A 69 3.77 -12.07 6.38
C ILE A 69 3.44 -13.57 6.39
N ARG A 70 3.14 -14.05 7.58
CA ARG A 70 2.75 -15.43 7.80
C ARG A 70 1.27 -15.43 8.11
N VAL A 71 0.51 -16.16 7.31
CA VAL A 71 -0.93 -16.33 7.51
C VAL A 71 -1.21 -17.73 8.04
N ARG A 72 -2.34 -17.87 8.73
CA ARG A 72 -2.87 -19.18 9.09
C ARG A 72 -3.02 -20.00 7.81
N LYS A 73 -2.45 -21.20 7.81
CA LYS A 73 -2.64 -22.15 6.72
C LYS A 73 -4.13 -22.48 6.60
N SER A 74 -4.70 -22.21 5.43
CA SER A 74 -6.14 -22.41 5.21
C SER A 74 -6.49 -23.90 5.35
N GLY A 75 -7.55 -24.20 6.09
CA GLY A 75 -7.99 -25.57 6.35
C GLY A 75 -7.08 -26.40 7.27
N ALA A 76 -5.99 -25.84 7.81
CA ALA A 76 -5.18 -26.55 8.78
C ALA A 76 -5.90 -26.66 10.14
N PRO A 77 -5.91 -27.85 10.78
CA PRO A 77 -6.48 -28.01 12.10
C PRO A 77 -5.64 -27.30 13.16
N ALA A 78 -6.29 -26.89 14.25
CA ALA A 78 -5.59 -26.37 15.41
C ALA A 78 -4.75 -27.47 16.07
N ILE A 79 -3.52 -27.17 16.43
CA ILE A 79 -2.63 -28.12 17.11
C ILE A 79 -2.84 -28.13 18.64
N GLY A 80 -3.48 -27.10 19.19
CA GLY A 80 -3.67 -26.94 20.63
C GLY A 80 -4.16 -25.53 21.01
N PRO A 81 -4.34 -25.26 22.31
CA PRO A 81 -4.64 -23.92 22.81
C PRO A 81 -3.38 -23.03 22.80
N CYS A 82 -3.56 -21.72 22.82
CA CYS A 82 -2.45 -20.80 23.07
C CYS A 82 -2.02 -20.85 24.54
N VAL A 83 -0.71 -20.72 24.79
CA VAL A 83 -0.15 -20.62 26.15
C VAL A 83 0.50 -19.26 26.28
N ASN A 84 -0.01 -18.41 27.18
CA ASN A 84 0.46 -17.02 27.34
C ASN A 84 0.50 -16.25 26.02
N THR A 85 -0.58 -16.33 25.24
CA THR A 85 -0.71 -15.75 23.89
C THR A 85 0.38 -16.16 22.89
N LYS A 86 1.09 -17.25 23.16
CA LYS A 86 2.17 -17.78 22.33
C LYS A 86 1.85 -19.20 21.88
N CYS A 87 2.45 -19.55 20.76
CA CYS A 87 2.41 -20.87 20.14
C CYS A 87 3.85 -21.32 19.85
N PRO A 88 4.08 -22.63 19.67
CA PRO A 88 5.37 -23.14 19.21
C PRO A 88 5.75 -22.56 17.84
N ASP A 89 7.02 -22.75 17.46
CA ASP A 89 7.56 -22.21 16.21
C ASP A 89 6.71 -22.62 15.00
N ASN A 90 6.61 -21.72 14.02
CA ASN A 90 5.78 -21.87 12.82
C ASN A 90 4.27 -22.04 13.10
N HIS A 91 3.81 -21.54 14.23
CA HIS A 91 2.38 -21.43 14.55
C HIS A 91 2.04 -20.02 14.99
N ILE A 92 0.80 -19.62 14.75
CA ILE A 92 0.25 -18.34 15.20
C ILE A 92 -0.90 -18.61 16.17
N CYS A 93 -0.98 -17.80 17.21
CA CYS A 93 -2.11 -17.82 18.13
C CYS A 93 -3.25 -17.00 17.52
N GLU A 94 -4.33 -17.67 17.13
CA GLU A 94 -5.59 -17.02 16.79
C GLU A 94 -6.29 -16.63 18.09
N GLN A 95 -6.19 -15.36 18.47
CA GLN A 95 -6.68 -14.87 19.77
C GLN A 95 -8.21 -14.98 19.88
N SER A 96 -8.94 -14.88 18.77
CA SER A 96 -10.39 -15.03 18.77
C SER A 96 -10.85 -16.43 19.18
N GLU A 97 -10.09 -17.45 18.79
CA GLU A 97 -10.37 -18.86 19.11
C GLU A 97 -9.56 -19.38 20.31
N ASN A 98 -8.53 -18.64 20.73
CA ASN A 98 -7.49 -19.07 21.68
C ASN A 98 -6.81 -20.39 21.27
N ARG A 99 -6.55 -20.56 19.95
CA ARG A 99 -5.95 -21.78 19.38
C ARG A 99 -4.73 -21.48 18.52
N CYS A 100 -3.78 -22.42 18.54
CA CYS A 100 -2.58 -22.38 17.73
C CYS A 100 -2.81 -23.04 16.37
N TYR A 101 -2.50 -22.31 15.30
CA TYR A 101 -2.64 -22.76 13.93
C TYR A 101 -1.30 -22.77 13.20
N PRO A 102 -1.03 -23.77 12.34
CA PRO A 102 0.14 -23.75 11.48
C PRO A 102 0.11 -22.53 10.56
N ILE A 103 1.28 -21.93 10.33
CA ILE A 103 1.41 -20.84 9.38
C ILE A 103 2.15 -21.28 8.13
N GLU A 104 1.80 -20.65 7.01
CA GLU A 104 2.49 -20.81 5.75
C GLU A 104 3.00 -19.44 5.25
N PRO A 105 4.17 -19.40 4.60
CA PRO A 105 4.59 -18.20 3.89
C PRO A 105 3.59 -17.94 2.76
N VAL A 106 3.18 -16.70 2.60
CA VAL A 106 2.43 -16.27 1.41
C VAL A 106 3.40 -16.40 0.24
N LEU A 107 3.28 -17.48 -0.54
CA LEU A 107 4.01 -17.66 -1.79
C LEU A 107 3.41 -16.69 -2.81
N GLU A 108 4.21 -15.70 -3.23
CA GLU A 108 3.94 -14.84 -4.39
C GLU A 108 4.27 -15.56 -5.70
#